data_AF-A0A1J1IWA4-F1
#
_entry.id   AF-A0A1J1IWA4-F1
#
_cell.length_a   1.000
_cell.length_b   1.000
_cell.length_c   1.000
_cell.angle_alpha   90.00
_cell.angle_beta   90.00
_cell.angle_gamma   90.00
#
_symmetry.space_group_name_H-M   'P 1'
#
loop_
_entity.id
_entity.type
_entity.pdbx_description
1 polymer ?
#
loop_
_entity_poly.entity_id
_entity_poly.type
_entity_poly.pdbx_seq_one_letter_code
_entity_poly.pdbx_strand_id
1 'polypeptide(L)'
;MMKISRYKADSQDDKPFLPLKLKMYRSKFQKSIKEKEKEMKTAKHLQHKTFGFAELPLPKPNNFLKKDEGIRQHYDRPQTSHHRCNFRRPPIPHLDELKKGQSMQDLKTEKNFKFINIKRAKSAVLRNKPGPKCFEQMAPVYIHSPKYGKVPRYLENINEQFRKMEIESKKQHEEGRNEKGIRALTQEEKNQLLDGLRHNWDIMQKEYQKMPLLIDTVPKQIRKTRLENNLKSLERDICLLNTPSKCIFIVPD
;
A
#
# COMPACT_ATOMS: atom_id res chain seq x y z
N MET A 1 17.33 -44.55 76.69
CA MET A 1 17.75 -43.66 75.57
C MET A 1 16.66 -43.66 74.50
N MET A 2 15.78 -42.66 74.53
CA MET A 2 14.70 -42.50 73.54
C MET A 2 15.22 -41.78 72.30
N LYS A 3 15.06 -42.37 71.11
CA LYS A 3 15.36 -41.73 69.83
C LYS A 3 14.10 -41.02 69.33
N ILE A 4 14.15 -39.70 69.25
CA ILE A 4 13.08 -38.88 68.68
C ILE A 4 13.25 -38.85 67.16
N SER A 5 12.35 -39.54 66.45
CA SER A 5 12.21 -39.47 64.99
C SER A 5 11.48 -38.18 64.62
N ARG A 6 12.17 -37.26 63.93
CA ARG A 6 11.53 -36.08 63.33
C ARG A 6 10.97 -36.47 61.97
N TYR A 7 9.65 -36.63 61.89
CA TYR A 7 8.95 -36.67 60.61
C TYR A 7 8.95 -35.26 60.01
N LYS A 8 9.44 -35.11 58.78
CA LYS A 8 9.17 -33.93 57.94
C LYS A 8 7.75 -34.07 57.40
N ALA A 9 6.90 -33.09 57.71
CA ALA A 9 5.64 -32.91 57.02
C ALA A 9 5.93 -32.28 55.67
N ASP A 10 5.76 -33.03 54.58
CA ASP A 10 5.75 -32.46 53.23
C ASP A 10 4.43 -31.72 53.06
N SER A 11 4.47 -30.40 53.23
CA SER A 11 3.37 -29.51 52.89
C SER A 11 3.08 -29.63 51.39
N GLN A 12 1.89 -30.12 51.04
CA GLN A 12 1.38 -30.04 49.68
C GLN A 12 1.10 -28.57 49.36
N ASP A 13 1.91 -27.99 48.47
CA ASP A 13 1.63 -26.70 47.85
C ASP A 13 0.41 -26.83 46.93
N ASP A 14 -0.76 -26.37 47.38
CA ASP A 14 -1.93 -26.14 46.55
C ASP A 14 -1.66 -24.97 45.58
N LYS A 15 -0.89 -25.23 44.52
CA LYS A 15 -0.80 -24.31 43.38
C LYS A 15 -2.11 -24.37 42.59
N PRO A 16 -2.77 -23.22 42.32
CA PRO A 16 -3.96 -23.21 41.51
C PRO A 16 -3.64 -23.78 40.13
N PHE A 17 -4.44 -24.75 39.67
CA PHE A 17 -4.35 -25.34 38.35
C PHE A 17 -4.59 -24.25 37.30
N LEU A 18 -3.51 -23.66 36.79
CA LEU A 18 -3.58 -22.74 35.67
C LEU A 18 -3.81 -23.56 34.39
N PRO A 19 -4.86 -23.26 33.60
CA PRO A 19 -5.15 -24.02 32.39
C PRO A 19 -3.95 -23.95 31.45
N LEU A 20 -3.46 -25.11 31.02
CA LEU A 20 -2.36 -25.24 30.06
C LEU A 20 -2.74 -24.46 28.80
N LYS A 21 -1.99 -23.39 28.50
CA LYS A 21 -2.20 -22.57 27.30
C LYS A 21 -2.16 -23.47 26.06
N LEU A 22 -3.25 -23.48 25.30
CA LEU A 22 -3.34 -24.23 24.05
C LEU A 22 -2.24 -23.74 23.10
N LYS A 23 -1.63 -24.69 22.36
CA LYS A 23 -0.61 -24.34 21.36
C LYS A 23 -1.23 -23.40 20.33
N MET A 24 -0.51 -22.32 20.06
CA MET A 24 -0.89 -21.33 19.06
C MET A 24 -1.17 -21.99 17.70
N TYR A 25 -2.32 -21.66 17.11
CA TYR A 25 -2.74 -22.19 15.81
C TYR A 25 -1.69 -21.91 14.73
N ARG A 26 -1.40 -22.92 13.90
CA ARG A 26 -0.57 -22.79 12.70
C ARG A 26 -1.36 -23.19 11.47
N SER A 27 -1.37 -22.32 10.47
CA SER A 27 -2.04 -22.56 9.19
C SER A 27 -1.46 -23.78 8.47
N LYS A 28 -2.34 -24.57 7.86
CA LYS A 28 -1.98 -25.73 7.02
C LYS A 28 -1.08 -25.35 5.84
N PHE A 29 -1.15 -24.09 5.39
CA PHE A 29 -0.40 -23.56 4.26
C PHE A 29 0.96 -22.95 4.64
N GLN A 30 1.32 -22.95 5.92
CA GLN A 30 2.55 -22.29 6.36
C GLN A 30 3.82 -22.90 5.73
N LYS A 31 3.83 -24.22 5.48
CA LYS A 31 4.96 -24.90 4.84
C LYS A 31 5.06 -24.55 3.35
N SER A 32 3.94 -24.61 2.63
CA SER A 32 3.92 -24.29 1.20
C SER A 32 4.27 -22.83 0.91
N ILE A 33 3.86 -21.90 1.77
CA ILE A 33 4.26 -20.49 1.65
C ILE A 33 5.77 -20.34 1.86
N LYS A 34 6.34 -20.99 2.88
CA LYS A 34 7.79 -20.95 3.14
C LYS A 34 8.61 -21.59 2.02
N GLU A 35 8.12 -22.66 1.40
CA GLU A 35 8.76 -23.29 0.25
C GLU A 35 8.74 -22.36 -0.96
N LYS A 36 7.59 -21.77 -1.29
CA LYS A 36 7.48 -20.78 -2.37
C LYS A 36 8.38 -19.56 -2.13
N GLU A 37 8.44 -19.04 -0.91
CA GLU A 37 9.35 -17.94 -0.57
C GLU A 37 10.82 -18.34 -0.71
N LYS A 38 11.17 -19.57 -0.32
CA LYS A 38 12.53 -20.08 -0.50
C LYS A 38 12.86 -20.20 -1.98
N GLU A 39 12.00 -20.81 -2.79
CA GLU A 39 12.18 -20.91 -4.25
C GLU A 39 12.36 -19.54 -4.90
N MET A 40 11.55 -18.55 -4.49
CA MET A 40 11.67 -17.17 -4.96
C MET A 40 12.97 -16.49 -4.51
N LYS A 41 13.60 -16.93 -3.41
CA LYS A 41 14.88 -16.37 -2.93
C LYS A 41 16.10 -17.17 -3.42
N THR A 42 15.95 -18.46 -3.67
CA THR A 42 17.02 -19.40 -4.06
C THR A 42 17.11 -19.62 -5.56
N ALA A 43 16.10 -19.21 -6.34
CA ALA A 43 16.23 -19.20 -7.79
C ALA A 43 17.48 -18.38 -8.13
N LYS A 44 18.49 -19.08 -8.69
CA LYS A 44 19.84 -18.56 -9.01
C LYS A 44 19.83 -17.28 -9.85
N HIS A 45 18.67 -16.90 -10.40
CA HIS A 45 18.40 -15.71 -11.21
C HIS A 45 18.00 -14.44 -10.44
N LEU A 46 17.82 -14.48 -9.10
CA LEU A 46 17.29 -13.33 -8.35
C LEU A 46 18.32 -12.58 -7.50
N GLN A 47 19.51 -13.14 -7.28
CA GLN A 47 20.52 -12.54 -6.37
C GLN A 47 21.10 -11.20 -6.84
N HIS A 48 20.94 -10.86 -8.13
CA HIS A 48 21.46 -9.64 -8.74
C HIS A 48 20.47 -9.02 -9.75
N LYS A 49 19.16 -9.31 -9.62
CA LYS A 49 18.14 -8.84 -10.59
C LYS A 49 17.90 -7.33 -10.55
N THR A 50 18.04 -6.71 -9.38
CA THR A 50 17.70 -5.29 -9.17
C THR A 50 18.86 -4.35 -9.51
N PHE A 51 20.09 -4.71 -9.15
CA PHE A 51 21.27 -3.84 -9.28
C PHE A 51 22.46 -4.50 -10.02
N GLY A 52 22.34 -5.74 -10.48
CA GLY A 52 23.45 -6.46 -11.11
C GLY A 52 24.52 -6.92 -10.10
N PHE A 53 25.65 -7.39 -10.62
CA PHE A 53 26.83 -7.72 -9.81
C PHE A 53 27.58 -6.44 -9.45
N ALA A 54 28.06 -6.33 -8.20
CA ALA A 54 28.89 -5.21 -7.75
C ALA A 54 30.23 -5.15 -8.52
N GLU A 55 30.82 -6.32 -8.78
CA GLU A 55 31.94 -6.52 -9.70
C GLU A 55 31.58 -7.66 -10.65
N LEU A 56 31.68 -7.42 -11.96
CA LEU A 56 31.37 -8.43 -12.97
C LEU A 56 32.39 -9.58 -12.86
N PRO A 57 31.97 -10.82 -12.53
CA PRO A 57 32.90 -11.94 -12.47
C PRO A 57 33.39 -12.24 -13.89
N LEU A 58 34.66 -11.95 -14.16
CA LEU A 58 35.28 -12.23 -15.45
C LEU A 58 35.56 -13.73 -15.58
N PRO A 59 35.26 -14.36 -16.73
CA PRO A 59 35.67 -15.74 -16.96
C PRO A 59 37.21 -15.80 -16.99
N LYS A 60 37.76 -16.90 -16.44
CA LYS A 60 39.20 -17.17 -16.57
C LYS A 60 39.56 -17.27 -18.07
N PRO A 61 40.77 -16.86 -18.49
CA PRO A 61 41.17 -16.86 -19.90
C PRO A 61 41.08 -18.25 -20.59
N ASN A 62 41.15 -19.34 -19.82
CA ASN A 62 40.97 -20.71 -20.33
C ASN A 62 39.49 -21.08 -20.59
N ASN A 63 38.53 -20.29 -20.13
CA ASN A 63 37.09 -20.49 -20.31
C ASN A 63 36.57 -19.61 -21.46
N PHE A 64 37.25 -19.65 -22.60
CA PHE A 64 36.77 -18.98 -23.81
C PHE A 64 35.55 -19.74 -24.40
N LEU A 65 34.66 -19.00 -25.05
CA LEU A 65 33.47 -19.57 -25.69
C LEU A 65 33.89 -20.53 -26.81
N LYS A 66 33.60 -21.82 -26.69
CA LYS A 66 33.82 -22.76 -27.79
C LYS A 66 32.61 -22.80 -28.71
N LYS A 67 32.84 -23.25 -29.95
CA LYS A 67 31.77 -23.52 -30.91
C LYS A 67 30.75 -24.43 -30.24
N ASP A 68 29.47 -24.06 -30.35
CA ASP A 68 28.32 -24.85 -29.88
C ASP A 68 28.02 -24.86 -28.36
N GLU A 69 28.77 -24.12 -27.53
CA GLU A 69 28.56 -24.04 -26.07
C GLU A 69 27.55 -22.95 -25.62
N GLY A 70 26.95 -22.20 -26.55
CA GLY A 70 25.91 -21.20 -26.24
C GLY A 70 24.54 -21.81 -25.91
N ILE A 71 23.62 -21.00 -25.37
CA ILE A 71 22.22 -21.41 -25.16
C ILE A 71 21.60 -21.78 -26.51
N ARG A 72 21.52 -23.08 -26.79
CA ARG A 72 20.79 -23.61 -27.94
C ARG A 72 19.32 -23.61 -27.60
N GLN A 73 18.53 -22.84 -28.35
CA GLN A 73 17.08 -23.03 -28.36
C GLN A 73 16.78 -24.34 -29.10
N HIS A 74 16.95 -25.47 -28.42
CA HIS A 74 16.33 -26.71 -28.87
C HIS A 74 14.84 -26.58 -28.61
N TYR A 75 14.10 -26.23 -29.65
CA TYR A 75 12.67 -26.49 -29.66
C TYR A 75 12.54 -28.00 -29.79
N ASP A 76 12.36 -28.69 -28.68
CA ASP A 76 11.72 -29.99 -28.73
C ASP A 76 10.35 -29.72 -29.37
N ARG A 77 10.21 -30.00 -30.67
CA ARG A 77 8.90 -30.03 -31.30
C ARG A 77 8.15 -31.09 -30.48
N PRO A 78 7.14 -30.71 -29.67
CA PRO A 78 6.40 -31.72 -28.94
C PRO A 78 5.88 -32.68 -30.00
N GLN A 79 6.15 -33.98 -29.85
CA GLN A 79 5.37 -34.98 -30.56
C GLN A 79 3.93 -34.65 -30.19
N THR A 80 3.21 -34.06 -31.14
CA THR A 80 1.94 -33.42 -30.91
C THR A 80 1.09 -34.37 -30.08
N SER A 81 0.82 -34.01 -28.82
CA SER A 81 -0.37 -34.51 -28.18
C SER A 81 -1.48 -34.16 -29.16
N HIS A 82 -2.10 -35.18 -29.76
CA HIS A 82 -3.09 -34.98 -30.79
C HIS A 82 -4.29 -34.29 -30.12
N HIS A 83 -4.27 -32.96 -30.05
CA HIS A 83 -5.47 -32.17 -29.95
C HIS A 83 -6.26 -32.52 -31.22
N ARG A 84 -7.14 -33.52 -31.11
CA ARG A 84 -8.09 -33.85 -32.17
C ARG A 84 -8.92 -32.60 -32.37
N CYS A 85 -8.59 -31.88 -33.43
CA CYS A 85 -9.27 -30.70 -33.88
C CYS A 85 -10.67 -31.14 -34.29
N ASN A 86 -11.66 -31.05 -33.39
CA ASN A 86 -13.05 -31.43 -33.64
C ASN A 86 -13.79 -30.42 -34.56
N PHE A 87 -13.07 -29.77 -35.47
CA PHE A 87 -13.69 -28.95 -36.50
C PHE A 87 -14.10 -29.88 -37.64
N ARG A 88 -15.35 -30.35 -37.60
CA ARG A 88 -16.01 -30.94 -38.77
C ARG A 88 -16.22 -29.83 -39.79
N ARG A 89 -15.20 -29.55 -40.61
CA ARG A 89 -15.41 -28.74 -41.81
C ARG A 89 -16.37 -29.50 -42.73
N PRO A 90 -17.39 -28.85 -43.31
CA PRO A 90 -18.25 -29.52 -44.28
C PRO A 90 -17.39 -30.07 -45.44
N PRO A 91 -17.77 -31.22 -46.02
CA PRO A 91 -17.07 -31.78 -47.16
C PRO A 91 -17.09 -30.79 -48.32
N ILE A 92 -16.01 -30.78 -49.08
CA ILE A 92 -15.88 -29.92 -50.27
C ILE A 92 -16.97 -30.35 -51.26
N PRO A 93 -17.77 -29.41 -51.82
CA PRO A 93 -18.82 -29.73 -52.77
C PRO A 93 -18.27 -30.45 -54.01
N HIS A 94 -19.05 -31.40 -54.53
CA HIS A 94 -18.62 -32.23 -55.66
C HIS A 94 -18.72 -31.46 -56.99
N LEU A 95 -17.90 -31.86 -57.97
CA LEU A 95 -17.84 -31.19 -59.29
C LEU A 95 -19.19 -31.15 -60.02
N ASP A 96 -20.07 -32.11 -59.76
CA ASP A 96 -21.40 -32.19 -60.38
C ASP A 96 -22.42 -31.24 -59.73
N GLU A 97 -22.20 -30.83 -58.48
CA GLU A 97 -23.03 -29.86 -57.76
C GLU A 97 -22.77 -28.43 -58.25
N LEU A 98 -21.51 -28.12 -58.61
CA LEU A 98 -21.15 -26.83 -59.23
C LEU A 98 -21.85 -26.61 -60.58
N LYS A 99 -22.08 -27.68 -61.34
CA LYS A 99 -22.73 -27.60 -62.65
C LYS A 99 -24.24 -27.39 -62.56
N LYS A 100 -24.89 -27.90 -61.50
CA LYS A 100 -26.33 -27.75 -61.27
C LYS A 100 -26.72 -26.33 -60.82
N GLY A 101 -25.80 -25.59 -60.22
CA GLY A 101 -26.03 -24.20 -59.78
C GLY A 101 -25.94 -23.14 -60.87
N GLN A 102 -25.49 -23.49 -62.08
CA GLN A 102 -25.46 -22.57 -63.21
C GLN A 102 -26.83 -22.55 -63.90
N SER A 103 -27.84 -22.01 -63.23
CA SER A 103 -29.02 -21.53 -63.93
C SER A 103 -28.56 -20.42 -64.88
N MET A 104 -28.77 -20.62 -66.18
CA MET A 104 -28.49 -19.65 -67.26
C MET A 104 -29.24 -18.31 -67.10
N GLN A 105 -30.00 -18.12 -66.02
CA GLN A 105 -30.78 -16.92 -65.70
C GLN A 105 -29.94 -15.78 -65.10
N ASP A 106 -28.68 -16.04 -64.74
CA ASP A 106 -27.74 -15.02 -64.24
C ASP A 106 -26.86 -14.38 -65.32
N LEU A 107 -27.15 -14.60 -66.61
CA LEU A 107 -26.62 -13.81 -67.73
C LEU A 107 -27.22 -12.39 -67.76
N LYS A 108 -27.38 -11.76 -66.60
CA LYS A 108 -27.83 -10.37 -66.47
C LYS A 108 -26.67 -9.45 -66.86
N THR A 109 -26.69 -9.11 -68.15
CA THR A 109 -25.99 -8.00 -68.81
C THR A 109 -24.47 -8.04 -68.71
N GLU A 110 -23.79 -8.20 -69.85
CA GLU A 110 -22.38 -7.86 -69.96
C GLU A 110 -22.18 -6.43 -69.45
N LYS A 111 -21.64 -6.32 -68.23
CA LYS A 111 -21.39 -5.02 -67.61
C LYS A 111 -20.40 -4.29 -68.50
N ASN A 112 -20.81 -3.16 -69.07
CA ASN A 112 -19.92 -2.34 -69.89
C ASN A 112 -18.90 -1.64 -68.97
N PHE A 113 -17.76 -2.30 -68.74
CA PHE A 113 -16.70 -1.81 -67.86
C PHE A 113 -16.15 -0.45 -68.28
N LYS A 114 -16.20 -0.12 -69.59
CA LYS A 114 -15.79 1.19 -70.11
C LYS A 114 -16.68 2.30 -69.56
N PHE A 115 -18.00 2.11 -69.60
CA PHE A 115 -18.97 3.07 -69.08
C PHE A 115 -18.87 3.22 -67.55
N ILE A 116 -18.72 2.11 -66.83
CA ILE A 116 -18.57 2.10 -65.37
C ILE A 116 -17.30 2.83 -64.94
N ASN A 117 -16.18 2.61 -65.63
CA ASN A 117 -14.91 3.25 -65.33
C ASN A 117 -14.96 4.76 -65.61
N ILE A 118 -15.58 5.19 -66.71
CA ILE A 118 -15.77 6.62 -67.03
C ILE A 118 -16.64 7.31 -65.97
N LYS A 119 -17.74 6.67 -65.57
CA LYS A 119 -18.63 7.22 -64.53
C LYS A 119 -17.90 7.33 -63.19
N ARG A 120 -17.11 6.33 -62.83
CA ARG A 120 -16.31 6.31 -61.59
C ARG A 120 -15.21 7.35 -61.58
N ALA A 121 -14.53 7.59 -62.71
CA ALA A 121 -13.51 8.62 -62.84
C ALA A 121 -14.11 10.03 -62.74
N LYS A 122 -15.27 10.27 -63.36
CA LYS A 122 -15.99 11.56 -63.24
C LYS A 122 -16.50 11.83 -61.83
N SER A 123 -16.98 10.81 -61.14
CA SER A 123 -17.45 10.92 -59.75
C SER A 123 -16.33 10.81 -58.72
N ALA A 124 -15.08 10.63 -59.13
CA ALA A 124 -13.96 10.55 -58.22
C ALA A 124 -13.65 11.94 -57.68
N VAL A 125 -14.04 12.18 -56.43
CA VAL A 125 -13.59 13.36 -55.68
C VAL A 125 -12.08 13.19 -55.43
N LEU A 126 -11.27 14.15 -55.88
CA LEU A 126 -9.85 14.23 -55.52
C LEU A 126 -9.77 14.34 -53.99
N ARG A 127 -9.45 13.24 -53.30
CA ARG A 127 -9.29 13.24 -51.84
C ARG A 127 -8.08 14.08 -51.41
N ASN A 128 -7.08 14.20 -52.29
CA ASN A 128 -5.86 14.94 -52.03
C ASN A 128 -5.59 15.83 -53.25
N LYS A 129 -5.80 17.15 -53.14
CA LYS A 129 -5.16 18.10 -54.06
C LYS A 129 -3.74 18.34 -53.52
N PRO A 130 -2.66 17.85 -54.16
CA PRO A 130 -1.32 18.30 -53.82
C PRO A 130 -1.12 19.67 -54.45
N GLY A 131 -1.71 20.70 -53.83
CA GLY A 131 -1.33 22.08 -54.12
C GLY A 131 -0.03 22.42 -53.38
N PRO A 132 0.77 23.39 -53.85
CA PRO A 132 2.01 23.82 -53.20
C PRO A 132 1.81 24.51 -51.83
N LYS A 133 0.64 24.36 -51.19
CA LYS A 133 0.30 24.91 -49.86
C LYS A 133 0.08 23.83 -48.79
N CYS A 134 0.42 22.56 -49.08
CA CYS A 134 0.15 21.45 -48.16
C CYS A 134 1.10 21.33 -46.95
N PHE A 135 2.07 22.24 -46.77
CA PHE A 135 3.02 22.17 -45.64
C PHE A 135 2.61 22.97 -44.40
N GLU A 136 1.64 23.89 -44.50
CA GLU A 136 1.24 24.75 -43.37
C GLU A 136 0.05 24.22 -42.55
N GLN A 137 -0.65 23.19 -43.04
CA GLN A 137 -1.84 22.63 -42.38
C GLN A 137 -1.57 21.31 -41.63
N MET A 138 -0.31 20.97 -41.35
CA MET A 138 0.03 19.68 -40.76
C MET A 138 0.04 19.66 -39.22
N ALA A 139 0.02 20.84 -38.56
CA ALA A 139 0.01 20.91 -37.10
C ALA A 139 -1.31 21.52 -36.58
N PRO A 140 -2.08 20.81 -35.74
CA PRO A 140 -3.28 21.38 -35.14
C PRO A 140 -2.89 22.53 -34.20
N VAL A 141 -3.45 23.72 -34.43
CA VAL A 141 -3.31 24.85 -33.52
C VAL A 141 -4.15 24.60 -32.27
N TYR A 142 -3.50 24.12 -31.20
CA TYR A 142 -4.17 23.71 -29.95
C TYR A 142 -4.92 24.84 -29.24
N ILE A 143 -4.60 26.10 -29.53
CA ILE A 143 -5.29 27.30 -29.01
C ILE A 143 -6.75 27.33 -29.48
N HIS A 144 -7.04 26.79 -30.67
CA HIS A 144 -8.39 26.79 -31.24
C HIS A 144 -9.19 25.53 -30.85
N SER A 145 -8.64 24.69 -29.97
CA SER A 145 -9.34 23.53 -29.44
C SER A 145 -10.52 23.99 -28.57
N PRO A 146 -11.72 23.39 -28.70
CA PRO A 146 -12.89 23.75 -27.90
C PRO A 146 -12.73 23.45 -26.39
N LYS A 147 -11.68 22.70 -26.04
CA LYS A 147 -11.30 22.33 -24.67
C LYS A 147 -10.20 23.24 -24.09
N TYR A 148 -9.65 24.15 -24.90
CA TYR A 148 -8.62 25.08 -24.45
C TYR A 148 -9.18 25.98 -23.33
N GLY A 149 -8.42 26.15 -22.24
CA GLY A 149 -8.83 26.92 -21.07
C GLY A 149 -9.92 26.30 -20.19
N LYS A 150 -10.41 25.08 -20.49
CA LYS A 150 -11.42 24.39 -19.67
C LYS A 150 -10.76 23.35 -18.77
N VAL A 151 -11.24 23.25 -17.52
CA VAL A 151 -10.82 22.20 -16.60
C VAL A 151 -11.31 20.84 -17.11
N PRO A 152 -10.43 19.84 -17.27
CA PRO A 152 -10.86 18.50 -17.64
C PRO A 152 -11.76 17.86 -16.58
N ARG A 153 -12.82 17.17 -17.01
CA ARG A 153 -13.79 16.47 -16.12
C ARG A 153 -13.15 15.54 -15.09
N TYR A 154 -12.03 14.91 -15.41
CA TYR A 154 -11.37 14.01 -14.45
C TYR A 154 -10.81 14.77 -13.23
N LEU A 155 -10.38 16.02 -13.39
CA LEU A 155 -9.93 16.86 -12.27
C LEU A 155 -11.11 17.30 -11.41
N GLU A 156 -12.27 17.59 -12.02
CA GLU A 156 -13.50 17.89 -11.29
C GLU A 156 -13.90 16.71 -10.38
N ASN A 157 -13.89 15.49 -10.93
CA ASN A 157 -14.18 14.26 -10.18
C ASN A 157 -13.20 14.05 -9.01
N ILE A 158 -11.90 14.29 -9.25
CA ILE A 158 -10.88 14.17 -8.20
C ILE A 158 -11.10 15.21 -7.10
N ASN A 159 -11.41 16.45 -7.45
CA ASN A 159 -11.69 17.51 -6.47
C ASN A 159 -12.94 17.22 -5.63
N GLU A 160 -13.99 16.66 -6.24
CA GLU A 160 -15.17 16.20 -5.50
C GLU A 160 -14.84 15.07 -4.54
N GLN A 161 -14.02 14.10 -4.95
CA GLN A 161 -13.56 13.03 -4.08
C GLN A 161 -12.78 13.58 -2.89
N PHE A 162 -11.84 14.51 -3.11
CA PHE A 162 -11.11 15.15 -2.02
C PHE A 162 -12.04 15.89 -1.05
N ARG A 163 -13.01 16.65 -1.55
CA ARG A 163 -14.00 17.33 -0.70
C ARG A 163 -14.81 16.35 0.16
N LYS A 164 -15.27 15.24 -0.44
CA LYS A 164 -16.01 14.19 0.29
C LYS A 164 -15.15 13.56 1.38
N MET A 165 -13.91 13.19 1.05
CA MET A 165 -12.97 12.63 2.04
C MET A 165 -12.67 13.59 3.18
N GLU A 166 -12.52 14.89 2.88
CA GLU A 166 -12.27 15.89 3.92
C GLU A 166 -13.47 16.04 4.88
N ILE A 167 -14.69 16.01 4.34
CA ILE A 167 -15.92 16.04 5.13
C ILE A 167 -16.05 14.79 5.99
N GLU A 168 -15.83 13.61 5.43
CA GLU A 168 -15.89 12.34 6.17
C GLU A 168 -14.83 12.27 7.27
N SER A 169 -13.61 12.72 6.99
CA SER A 169 -12.55 12.78 7.99
C SER A 169 -12.89 13.72 9.14
N LYS A 170 -13.45 14.90 8.86
CA LYS A 170 -13.93 15.84 9.89
C LYS A 170 -15.03 15.22 10.74
N LYS A 171 -16.03 14.59 10.11
CA LYS A 171 -17.12 13.89 10.80
C LYS A 171 -16.62 12.78 11.71
N GLN A 172 -15.77 11.89 11.21
CA GLN A 172 -15.18 10.81 12.02
C GLN A 172 -14.37 11.37 13.20
N HIS A 173 -13.68 12.49 13.02
CA HIS A 173 -12.92 13.13 14.09
C HIS A 173 -13.84 13.78 15.15
N GLU A 174 -14.96 14.36 14.73
CA GLU A 174 -15.99 14.89 15.63
C GLU A 174 -16.74 13.78 16.37
N GLU A 175 -17.15 12.73 15.66
CA GLU A 175 -17.79 11.52 16.22
C GLU A 175 -16.87 10.83 17.23
N GLY A 176 -15.60 10.60 16.88
CA GLY A 176 -14.63 10.00 17.80
C GLY A 176 -14.28 10.87 19.01
N ARG A 177 -14.44 12.20 18.93
CA ARG A 177 -14.36 13.11 20.10
C ARG A 177 -15.58 12.95 21.01
N ASN A 178 -16.77 12.87 20.42
CA ASN A 178 -18.03 12.72 21.14
C ASN A 178 -18.16 11.33 21.80
N GLU A 179 -17.78 10.26 21.10
CA GLU A 179 -17.83 8.87 21.60
C GLU A 179 -16.90 8.64 22.79
N LYS A 180 -15.74 9.31 22.81
CA LYS A 180 -14.77 9.21 23.91
C LYS A 180 -15.07 10.19 25.05
N GLY A 181 -16.16 10.95 24.97
CA GLY A 181 -16.54 11.97 25.97
C GLY A 181 -15.46 13.02 26.22
N ILE A 182 -14.55 13.23 25.26
CA ILE A 182 -13.38 14.10 25.44
C ILE A 182 -13.86 15.55 25.45
N ARG A 183 -13.85 16.18 26.63
CA ARG A 183 -14.27 17.58 26.78
C ARG A 183 -13.08 18.51 26.92
N ALA A 184 -13.15 19.70 26.31
CA ALA A 184 -12.17 20.75 26.57
C ALA A 184 -12.34 21.30 27.99
N LEU A 185 -11.24 21.53 28.70
CA LEU A 185 -11.24 22.12 30.04
C LEU A 185 -11.75 23.56 29.95
N THR A 186 -12.76 23.92 30.76
CA THR A 186 -13.26 25.29 30.81
C THR A 186 -12.25 26.22 31.49
N GLN A 187 -12.33 27.52 31.21
CA GLN A 187 -11.38 28.48 31.78
C GLN A 187 -11.49 28.58 33.32
N GLU A 188 -12.69 28.40 33.86
CA GLU A 188 -12.94 28.39 35.30
C GLU A 188 -12.29 27.17 35.97
N GLU A 189 -12.51 25.97 35.42
CA GLU A 189 -11.87 24.73 35.90
C GLU A 189 -10.34 24.81 35.79
N LYS A 190 -9.83 25.43 34.72
CA LYS A 190 -8.40 25.67 34.52
C LYS A 190 -7.82 26.58 35.61
N ASN A 191 -8.51 27.66 35.97
CA ASN A 191 -8.07 28.57 37.02
C ASN A 191 -8.09 27.88 38.39
N GLN A 192 -9.14 27.13 38.71
CA GLN A 192 -9.23 26.35 39.94
C GLN A 192 -8.08 25.32 40.05
N LEU A 193 -7.76 24.65 38.95
CA LEU A 193 -6.64 23.71 38.90
C LEU A 193 -5.30 24.42 39.11
N LEU A 194 -5.08 25.57 38.48
CA LEU A 194 -3.89 26.39 38.67
C LEU A 194 -3.71 26.84 40.12
N ASP A 195 -4.78 27.26 40.78
CA ASP A 195 -4.76 27.68 42.18
C ASP A 195 -4.41 26.50 43.09
N GLY A 196 -4.97 25.32 42.85
CA GLY A 196 -4.62 24.09 43.56
C GLY A 196 -3.15 23.69 43.39
N LEU A 197 -2.63 23.78 42.16
CA LEU A 197 -1.22 23.49 41.86
C LEU A 197 -0.26 24.48 42.54
N ARG A 198 -0.58 25.78 42.52
CA ARG A 198 0.20 26.82 43.20
C ARG A 198 0.21 26.60 44.71
N HIS A 199 -0.95 26.28 45.29
CA HIS A 199 -1.06 25.98 46.71
C HIS A 199 -0.18 24.77 47.11
N ASN A 200 -0.21 23.70 46.31
CA ASN A 200 0.63 22.53 46.55
C ASN A 200 2.13 22.85 46.42
N TRP A 201 2.50 23.67 45.41
CA TRP A 201 3.86 24.16 45.26
C TRP A 201 4.32 24.95 46.48
N ASP A 202 3.50 25.85 47.03
CA ASP A 202 3.83 26.61 48.23
C ASP A 202 4.06 25.71 49.45
N ILE A 203 3.26 24.65 49.62
CA ILE A 203 3.44 23.69 50.72
C ILE A 203 4.76 22.95 50.56
N MET A 204 5.01 22.36 49.38
CA MET A 204 6.23 21.59 49.10
C MET A 204 7.48 22.48 49.19
N GLN A 205 7.39 23.74 48.75
CA GLN A 205 8.47 24.70 48.82
C GLN A 205 8.78 25.10 50.26
N LYS A 206 7.75 25.30 51.11
CA LYS A 206 7.94 25.51 52.55
C LYS A 206 8.62 24.31 53.22
N GLU A 207 8.26 23.09 52.85
CA GLU A 207 8.92 21.88 53.36
C GLU A 207 10.39 21.78 52.92
N TYR A 208 10.66 22.12 51.66
CA TYR A 208 12.01 22.19 51.11
C TYR A 208 12.86 23.23 51.84
N GLN A 209 12.32 24.42 52.09
CA GLN A 209 13.00 25.49 52.83
C GLN A 209 13.28 25.15 54.30
N LYS A 210 12.42 24.33 54.93
CA LYS A 210 12.62 23.85 56.31
C LYS A 210 13.70 22.76 56.42
N MET A 211 14.27 22.27 55.32
CA MET A 211 15.31 21.26 55.38
C MET A 211 16.62 21.82 55.95
N PRO A 212 17.39 21.01 56.72
CA PRO A 212 18.68 21.43 57.24
C PRO A 212 19.68 21.64 56.10
N LEU A 213 20.53 22.67 56.23
CA LEU A 213 21.59 22.98 55.26
C LEU A 213 22.61 21.82 55.11
N LEU A 214 22.81 21.04 56.18
CA LEU A 214 23.73 19.92 56.22
C LEU A 214 23.02 18.59 55.85
N ILE A 215 23.43 18.00 54.73
CA ILE A 215 22.76 16.84 54.08
C ILE A 215 23.74 15.66 53.98
N ASP A 216 24.33 15.29 55.11
CA ASP A 216 25.41 14.29 55.14
C ASP A 216 24.91 12.85 55.09
N THR A 217 23.65 12.61 55.46
CA THR A 217 23.09 11.25 55.55
C THR A 217 22.28 10.91 54.31
N VAL A 218 22.38 9.66 53.85
CA VAL A 218 21.67 9.14 52.67
C VAL A 218 20.15 9.39 52.72
N PRO A 219 19.45 9.20 53.86
CA PRO A 219 18.02 9.52 53.93
C PRO A 219 17.70 11.00 53.70
N LYS A 220 18.56 11.92 54.16
CA LYS A 220 18.38 13.36 53.93
C LYS A 220 18.56 13.71 52.45
N GLN A 221 19.53 13.07 51.77
CA GLN A 221 19.73 13.23 50.33
C GLN A 221 18.52 12.72 49.53
N ILE A 222 17.99 11.54 49.88
CA ILE A 222 16.78 10.97 49.25
C ILE A 222 15.57 11.88 49.47
N ARG A 223 15.39 12.44 50.68
CA ARG A 223 14.30 13.37 50.96
C ARG A 223 14.42 14.64 50.09
N LYS A 224 15.62 15.20 49.98
CA LYS A 224 15.87 16.38 49.15
C LYS A 224 15.55 16.11 47.68
N THR A 225 16.08 15.03 47.11
CA THR A 225 15.85 14.70 45.69
C THR A 225 14.37 14.45 45.38
N ARG A 226 13.62 13.82 46.30
CA ARG A 226 12.17 13.67 46.17
C ARG A 226 11.45 15.02 46.12
N LEU A 227 11.76 15.93 47.04
CA LEU A 227 11.15 17.27 47.06
C LEU A 227 11.50 18.07 45.80
N GLU A 228 12.75 18.04 45.35
CA GLU A 228 13.17 18.70 44.11
C GLU A 228 12.46 18.16 42.87
N ASN A 229 12.31 16.83 42.78
CA ASN A 229 11.61 16.21 41.65
C ASN A 229 10.12 16.56 41.63
N ASN A 230 9.49 16.58 42.80
CA ASN A 230 8.09 16.97 42.94
C ASN A 230 7.88 18.45 42.57
N LEU A 231 8.74 19.35 43.05
CA LEU A 231 8.72 20.77 42.69
C LEU A 231 8.90 20.99 41.18
N LYS A 232 9.89 20.32 40.57
CA LYS A 232 10.10 20.34 39.12
C LYS A 232 8.91 19.79 38.32
N SER A 233 8.15 18.84 38.88
CA SER A 233 6.91 18.38 38.24
C SER A 233 5.85 19.47 38.28
N LEU A 234 5.57 20.03 39.46
CA LEU A 234 4.59 21.10 39.63
C LEU A 234 4.91 22.33 38.77
N GLU A 235 6.18 22.73 38.67
CA GLU A 235 6.61 23.84 37.82
C GLU A 235 6.33 23.58 36.34
N ARG A 236 6.59 22.35 35.86
CA ARG A 236 6.26 21.95 34.49
C ARG A 236 4.76 22.00 34.27
N ASP A 237 3.97 21.46 35.19
CA ASP A 237 2.51 21.39 35.08
C ASP A 237 1.87 22.79 35.07
N ILE A 238 2.33 23.69 35.95
CA ILE A 238 1.91 25.10 36.00
C ILE A 238 2.30 25.82 34.70
N CYS A 239 3.52 25.60 34.19
CA CYS A 239 3.95 26.19 32.93
C CYS A 239 3.09 25.71 31.76
N LEU A 240 2.82 24.40 31.68
CA LEU A 240 1.95 23.81 30.66
C LEU A 240 0.55 24.45 30.67
N LEU A 241 -0.04 24.64 31.84
CA LEU A 241 -1.35 25.27 31.99
C LEU A 241 -1.32 26.77 31.65
N ASN A 242 -0.29 27.51 32.02
CA ASN A 242 -0.20 28.95 31.73
C ASN A 242 0.05 29.26 30.25
N THR A 243 0.57 28.32 29.44
CA THR A 243 0.76 28.58 28.01
C THR A 243 -0.58 28.81 27.28
N PRO A 244 -0.78 29.97 26.62
CA PRO A 244 -2.08 30.35 26.07
C PRO A 244 -2.47 29.54 24.82
N SER A 245 -1.51 28.93 24.13
CA SER A 245 -1.73 28.26 22.85
C SER A 245 -2.11 26.78 22.97
N LYS A 246 -2.29 26.24 24.18
CA LYS A 246 -2.58 24.82 24.39
C LYS A 246 -4.01 24.61 24.90
N CYS A 247 -4.84 23.97 24.07
CA CYS A 247 -6.12 23.43 24.49
C CYS A 247 -5.91 22.12 25.24
N ILE A 248 -6.40 22.04 26.47
CA ILE A 248 -6.29 20.85 27.32
C ILE A 248 -7.62 20.13 27.28
N PHE A 249 -7.57 18.83 26.99
CA PHE A 249 -8.74 17.98 26.88
C PHE A 249 -8.77 16.98 28.04
N ILE A 250 -9.91 16.85 28.69
CA ILE A 250 -10.18 15.85 29.73
C ILE A 250 -10.75 14.63 29.03
N VAL A 251 -10.13 13.47 29.27
CA VAL A 251 -10.66 12.17 28.86
C VAL A 251 -11.39 11.60 30.08
N PRO A 252 -12.69 11.27 29.99
CA PRO A 252 -13.37 10.54 31.05
C PRO A 252 -12.81 9.11 31.13
N ASP A 253 -12.59 8.65 32.36
CA ASP A 253 -12.12 7.29 32.67
C ASP A 253 -13.15 6.21 32.32
#